data_AF-A0A8R2D7Z7-F1
#
_entry.id   AF-A0A8R2D7Z7-F1
#
_cell.length_a   1.000
_cell.length_b   1.000
_cell.length_c   1.000
_cell.angle_alpha   90.00
_cell.angle_beta   90.00
_cell.angle_gamma   90.00
#
_symmetry.space_group_name_H-M   'P 1'
#
loop_
_entity.id
_entity.type
_entity.pdbx_description
1 polymer ?
#
loop_
_entity_poly.entity_id
_entity_poly.type
_entity_poly.pdbx_seq_one_letter_code
_entity_poly.pdbx_strand_id
1 'polypeptide(L)'
;MIQLGSGIFECDVDNEVILSGEIRFVNDKVLDTTEEKSIHLDKTTHDFLDYVSENEIFSILKNNGFNLGFKNITNYKIYKNDIQGSVKWENDWIYFLEGLLKFPFLEHLGTGPIEIPIYIREMYINPALFENLSEKGISVSYNKLSNGLTCDGIKILGVKNGPILLPILNTAVVKLQEKSFTKFNNLKCKVRKY
;
A
#
# COMPACT_ATOMS: atom_id res chain seq x y z
N MET A 1 12.36 -11.63 13.33
CA MET A 1 12.06 -12.13 14.69
C MET A 1 10.62 -11.75 15.03
N ILE A 2 9.87 -12.60 15.73
CA ILE A 2 8.56 -12.26 16.29
C ILE A 2 8.58 -12.67 17.76
N GLN A 3 8.34 -11.73 18.67
CA GLN A 3 8.25 -11.99 20.10
C GLN A 3 6.87 -12.59 20.41
N LEU A 4 6.88 -13.84 20.90
CA LEU A 4 5.66 -14.51 21.34
C LEU A 4 5.09 -13.79 22.57
N GLY A 5 3.77 -13.53 22.57
CA GLY A 5 3.06 -12.81 23.64
C GLY A 5 2.79 -11.34 23.31
N SER A 6 3.82 -10.55 23.00
CA SER A 6 3.63 -9.14 22.59
C SER A 6 3.25 -9.00 21.12
N GLY A 7 3.70 -9.93 20.26
CA GLY A 7 3.49 -9.81 18.82
C GLY A 7 4.41 -8.78 18.16
N ILE A 8 5.35 -8.20 18.90
CA ILE A 8 6.38 -7.30 18.34
C ILE A 8 7.27 -8.10 17.39
N PHE A 9 7.57 -7.53 16.23
CA PHE A 9 8.42 -8.16 15.24
C PHE A 9 9.44 -7.19 14.64
N GLU A 10 10.53 -7.76 14.16
CA GLU A 10 11.57 -7.09 13.39
C GLU A 10 11.99 -7.98 12.22
N CYS A 11 12.29 -7.39 11.08
CA CYS A 11 12.79 -8.05 9.89
C CYS A 11 14.13 -7.43 9.51
N ASP A 12 15.14 -8.29 9.34
CA ASP A 12 16.51 -7.87 9.06
C ASP A 12 16.97 -8.42 7.71
N VAL A 13 17.70 -7.61 6.97
CA VAL A 13 18.46 -8.02 5.78
C VAL A 13 19.91 -7.60 5.99
N ASP A 14 20.83 -8.55 5.82
CA ASP A 14 22.28 -8.30 5.99
C ASP A 14 22.67 -7.66 7.35
N ASN A 15 21.94 -8.03 8.42
CA ASN A 15 22.04 -7.49 9.79
C ASN A 15 21.60 -6.04 9.97
N GLU A 16 20.90 -5.46 9.00
CA GLU A 16 20.21 -4.18 9.14
C GLU A 16 18.70 -4.40 9.30
N VAL A 17 18.09 -3.78 10.30
CA VAL A 17 16.63 -3.82 10.49
C VAL A 17 15.98 -3.03 9.36
N ILE A 18 15.20 -3.72 8.51
CA ILE A 18 14.50 -3.13 7.37
C ILE A 18 13.04 -2.79 7.67
N LEU A 19 12.45 -3.43 8.67
CA LEU A 19 11.06 -3.25 9.08
C LEU A 19 10.90 -3.72 10.52
N SER A 20 10.10 -3.01 11.31
CA SER A 20 9.64 -3.44 12.62
C SER A 20 8.17 -3.07 12.83
N GLY A 21 7.52 -3.72 13.77
CA GLY A 21 6.12 -3.45 14.07
C GLY A 21 5.54 -4.40 15.08
N GLU A 22 4.21 -4.46 15.09
CA GLU A 22 3.45 -5.35 15.96
C GLU A 22 2.36 -6.06 15.15
N ILE A 23 2.21 -7.37 15.35
CA ILE A 23 1.17 -8.17 14.75
C ILE A 23 0.35 -8.86 15.85
N ARG A 24 -0.97 -8.76 15.75
CA ARG A 24 -1.91 -9.42 16.67
C ARG A 24 -3.04 -10.04 15.88
N PHE A 25 -3.45 -11.24 16.28
CA PHE A 25 -4.70 -11.82 15.82
C PHE A 25 -5.84 -11.21 16.63
N VAL A 26 -6.78 -10.59 15.94
CA VAL A 26 -8.01 -10.04 16.53
C VAL A 26 -9.15 -11.00 16.24
N ASN A 27 -10.01 -11.24 17.23
CA ASN A 27 -11.26 -11.97 17.01
C ASN A 27 -12.19 -11.12 16.14
N ASP A 28 -12.91 -11.77 15.21
CA ASP A 28 -13.72 -11.15 14.15
C ASP A 28 -14.67 -10.03 14.62
N LYS A 29 -15.12 -10.10 15.88
CA LYS A 29 -16.02 -9.11 16.50
C LYS A 29 -15.48 -7.67 16.57
N VAL A 30 -14.18 -7.45 16.43
CA VAL A 30 -13.60 -6.09 16.51
C VAL A 30 -13.76 -5.33 15.18
N LEU A 31 -13.74 -6.03 14.04
CA LEU A 31 -13.90 -5.40 12.72
C LEU A 31 -15.35 -4.92 12.48
N ASP A 32 -16.35 -5.57 13.08
CA ASP A 32 -17.77 -5.16 13.04
C ASP A 32 -18.04 -3.81 13.73
N THR A 33 -17.13 -3.31 14.57
CA THR A 33 -17.33 -2.00 15.24
C THR A 33 -16.89 -0.80 14.40
N THR A 34 -16.27 -1.05 13.25
CA THR A 34 -16.27 -0.07 12.17
C THR A 34 -16.98 -0.66 10.96
N GLU A 35 -18.30 -0.84 11.08
CA GLU A 35 -19.17 -0.18 10.12
C GLU A 35 -18.81 1.32 10.09
N GLU A 36 -17.62 1.68 9.56
CA GLU A 36 -17.59 2.80 8.66
C GLU A 36 -18.48 2.32 7.52
N LYS A 37 -19.81 2.52 7.70
CA LYS A 37 -20.80 2.59 6.64
C LYS A 37 -20.01 3.08 5.46
N SER A 38 -19.91 2.26 4.40
CA SER A 38 -19.31 2.69 3.15
C SER A 38 -19.68 4.15 3.02
N ILE A 39 -18.69 5.04 3.18
CA ILE A 39 -19.00 6.45 3.27
C ILE A 39 -19.33 6.80 1.82
N HIS A 40 -20.56 6.48 1.42
CA HIS A 40 -21.34 7.18 0.45
C HIS A 40 -21.53 8.57 1.07
N LEU A 41 -20.42 9.32 1.11
CA LEU A 41 -20.49 10.75 0.93
C LEU A 41 -21.33 10.89 -0.33
N ASP A 42 -22.47 11.57 -0.23
CA ASP A 42 -23.21 12.04 -1.38
C ASP A 42 -22.27 12.95 -2.17
N LYS A 43 -21.46 12.34 -3.02
CA LYS A 43 -20.48 13.04 -3.84
C LYS A 43 -21.26 13.76 -4.90
N THR A 44 -21.52 15.02 -4.63
CA THR A 44 -22.07 15.89 -5.64
C THR A 44 -21.06 16.02 -6.78
N THR A 45 -21.53 16.27 -8.00
CA THR A 45 -20.66 16.53 -9.16
C THR A 45 -19.68 17.69 -8.93
N HIS A 46 -19.93 18.55 -7.94
CA HIS A 46 -19.08 19.68 -7.57
C HIS A 46 -17.82 19.27 -6.80
N ASP A 47 -17.78 18.08 -6.19
CA ASP A 47 -16.63 17.60 -5.43
C ASP A 47 -15.62 16.84 -6.29
N PHE A 48 -15.99 16.50 -7.52
CA PHE A 48 -15.13 15.81 -8.47
C PHE A 48 -14.06 16.77 -9.02
N LEU A 49 -12.80 16.35 -8.94
CA LEU A 49 -11.66 17.13 -9.39
C LEU A 49 -11.04 16.55 -10.65
N ASP A 50 -10.78 15.24 -10.67
CA ASP A 50 -10.06 14.61 -11.77
C ASP A 50 -10.33 13.10 -11.89
N TYR A 51 -10.05 12.54 -13.06
CA TYR A 51 -10.07 11.11 -13.34
C TYR A 51 -8.80 10.72 -14.09
N VAL A 52 -8.15 9.65 -13.62
CA VAL A 52 -6.91 9.14 -14.22
C VAL A 52 -7.04 7.65 -14.51
N SER A 53 -6.80 7.28 -15.76
CA SER A 53 -6.88 5.92 -16.27
C SER A 53 -5.61 5.11 -16.02
N GLU A 54 -5.71 3.77 -16.05
CA GLU A 54 -4.56 2.84 -15.93
C GLU A 54 -3.34 3.28 -16.75
N ASN A 55 -3.56 3.59 -18.04
CA ASN A 55 -2.49 3.94 -18.96
C ASN A 55 -1.80 5.25 -18.56
N GLU A 56 -2.56 6.24 -18.09
CA GLU A 56 -2.03 7.51 -17.61
C GLU A 56 -1.22 7.32 -16.33
N ILE A 57 -1.75 6.56 -15.36
CA ILE A 57 -1.05 6.25 -14.10
C ILE A 57 0.34 5.70 -14.38
N PHE A 58 0.42 4.65 -15.20
CA PHE A 58 1.69 3.99 -15.46
C PHE A 58 2.60 4.76 -16.43
N SER A 59 2.04 5.63 -17.27
CA SER A 59 2.85 6.55 -18.07
C SER A 59 3.50 7.62 -17.19
N ILE A 60 2.76 8.20 -16.24
CA ILE A 60 3.30 9.18 -15.29
C ILE A 60 4.36 8.53 -14.41
N LEU A 61 4.09 7.35 -13.82
CA LEU A 61 5.07 6.62 -13.01
C LEU A 61 6.36 6.33 -13.78
N LYS A 62 6.24 5.82 -15.01
CA LYS A 62 7.39 5.56 -15.89
C LYS A 62 8.20 6.82 -16.16
N ASN A 63 7.52 7.93 -16.50
CA ASN A 63 8.18 9.21 -16.82
C ASN A 63 8.88 9.83 -15.60
N ASN A 64 8.43 9.50 -14.38
CA ASN A 64 9.07 9.95 -13.15
C ASN A 64 10.19 9.01 -12.65
N GLY A 65 10.54 7.97 -13.42
CA GLY A 65 11.62 7.04 -13.08
C GLY A 65 11.18 5.77 -12.34
N PHE A 66 9.86 5.55 -12.16
CA PHE A 66 9.31 4.34 -11.57
C PHE A 66 9.06 3.28 -12.66
N ASN A 67 10.11 2.56 -13.04
CA ASN A 67 10.07 1.60 -14.16
C ASN A 67 9.69 0.15 -13.79
N LEU A 68 9.60 -0.19 -12.49
CA LEU A 68 9.51 -1.58 -12.01
C LEU A 68 8.31 -1.86 -11.09
N GLY A 69 7.34 -0.95 -11.04
CA GLY A 69 6.13 -1.12 -10.23
C GLY A 69 5.12 -2.10 -10.83
N PHE A 70 4.34 -2.76 -9.98
CA PHE A 70 3.18 -3.54 -10.40
C PHE A 70 2.13 -2.65 -11.07
N LYS A 71 1.53 -3.18 -12.16
CA LYS A 71 0.43 -2.54 -12.89
C LYS A 71 -0.95 -2.89 -12.34
N ASN A 72 -1.13 -2.58 -11.06
CA ASN A 72 -2.25 -3.07 -10.26
C ASN A 72 -3.41 -2.10 -10.07
N ILE A 73 -3.25 -0.79 -10.32
CA ILE A 73 -4.36 0.18 -10.27
C ILE A 73 -4.97 0.32 -11.66
N THR A 74 -6.29 0.13 -11.79
CA THR A 74 -6.99 0.25 -13.09
C THR A 74 -7.45 1.67 -13.37
N ASN A 75 -7.75 2.45 -12.34
CA ASN A 75 -8.16 3.85 -12.43
C ASN A 75 -8.24 4.47 -11.03
N TYR A 76 -8.28 5.79 -10.98
CA TYR A 76 -8.79 6.51 -9.83
C TYR A 76 -9.50 7.81 -10.22
N LYS A 77 -10.35 8.28 -9.31
CA LYS A 77 -11.07 9.55 -9.32
C LYS A 77 -10.64 10.33 -8.08
N ILE A 78 -10.22 11.56 -8.28
CA ILE A 78 -9.91 12.50 -7.21
C ILE A 78 -11.16 13.32 -6.94
N TYR A 79 -11.54 13.38 -5.68
CA TYR A 79 -12.52 14.31 -5.15
C TYR A 79 -11.85 15.22 -4.13
N LYS A 80 -12.55 16.24 -3.65
CA LYS A 80 -12.03 17.19 -2.67
C LYS A 80 -11.38 16.52 -1.44
N ASN A 81 -12.08 15.59 -0.79
CA ASN A 81 -11.64 14.99 0.48
C ASN A 81 -11.20 13.53 0.36
N ASP A 82 -11.21 12.97 -0.85
CA ASP A 82 -11.13 11.53 -1.02
C ASP A 82 -10.65 11.15 -2.44
N ILE A 83 -10.03 9.98 -2.55
CA ILE A 83 -9.62 9.35 -3.80
C ILE A 83 -10.31 8.00 -3.86
N GLN A 84 -11.02 7.72 -4.95
CA GLN A 84 -11.65 6.42 -5.17
C GLN A 84 -11.08 5.77 -6.41
N GLY A 85 -10.85 4.47 -6.38
CA GLY A 85 -10.30 3.77 -7.54
C GLY A 85 -10.53 2.28 -7.44
N SER A 86 -9.79 1.54 -8.24
CA SER A 86 -9.83 0.09 -8.17
C SER A 86 -8.45 -0.52 -8.34
N VAL A 87 -8.19 -1.59 -7.58
CA VAL A 87 -6.95 -2.37 -7.61
C VAL A 87 -7.27 -3.79 -8.02
N LYS A 88 -6.48 -4.36 -8.94
CA LYS A 88 -6.60 -5.73 -9.42
C LYS A 88 -6.25 -6.72 -8.31
N TRP A 89 -7.14 -7.66 -8.05
CA TRP A 89 -6.87 -8.86 -7.27
C TRP A 89 -6.50 -9.99 -8.22
N GLU A 90 -5.30 -10.54 -8.06
CA GLU A 90 -4.74 -11.64 -8.88
C GLU A 90 -4.28 -12.81 -7.99
N ASN A 91 -4.98 -13.01 -6.86
CA ASN A 91 -4.59 -13.97 -5.81
C ASN A 91 -3.15 -13.77 -5.29
N ASP A 92 -2.64 -12.54 -5.37
CA ASP A 92 -1.32 -12.14 -4.87
C ASP A 92 -1.49 -10.94 -3.93
N TRP A 93 -1.31 -11.20 -2.63
CA TRP A 93 -1.40 -10.20 -1.58
C TRP A 93 -0.34 -9.10 -1.72
N ILE A 94 0.86 -9.42 -2.18
CA ILE A 94 1.93 -8.44 -2.35
C ILE A 94 1.55 -7.48 -3.48
N TYR A 95 1.13 -8.05 -4.61
CA TYR A 95 0.62 -7.28 -5.74
C TYR A 95 -0.56 -6.39 -5.34
N PHE A 96 -1.52 -6.92 -4.58
CA PHE A 96 -2.69 -6.18 -4.16
C PHE A 96 -2.37 -5.05 -3.17
N LEU A 97 -1.64 -5.36 -2.09
CA LEU A 97 -1.28 -4.39 -1.05
C LEU A 97 -0.39 -3.27 -1.57
N GLU A 98 0.53 -3.57 -2.49
CA GLU A 98 1.37 -2.53 -3.12
C GLU A 98 0.51 -1.54 -3.91
N GLY A 99 -0.59 -1.99 -4.52
CA GLY A 99 -1.56 -1.12 -5.19
C GLY A 99 -2.32 -0.23 -4.21
N LEU A 100 -2.72 -0.77 -3.06
CA LEU A 100 -3.38 0.01 -2.00
C LEU A 100 -2.45 1.08 -1.42
N LEU A 101 -1.19 0.74 -1.17
CA LEU A 101 -0.21 1.64 -0.58
C LEU A 101 0.19 2.82 -1.49
N LYS A 102 -0.19 2.78 -2.77
CA LYS A 102 0.00 3.92 -3.68
C LYS A 102 -1.01 5.04 -3.48
N PHE A 103 -2.22 4.72 -3.00
CA PHE A 103 -3.33 5.69 -2.91
C PHE A 103 -2.99 7.00 -2.17
N PRO A 104 -2.25 6.97 -1.04
CA PRO A 104 -1.91 8.20 -0.33
C PRO A 104 -1.05 9.20 -1.12
N PHE A 105 -0.36 8.79 -2.19
CA PHE A 105 0.42 9.72 -3.02
C PHE A 105 -0.17 9.95 -4.42
N LEU A 106 -1.32 9.34 -4.77
CA LEU A 106 -1.91 9.47 -6.11
C LEU A 106 -2.30 10.91 -6.46
N GLU A 107 -2.70 11.73 -5.49
CA GLU A 107 -3.00 13.16 -5.72
C GLU A 107 -1.76 13.97 -6.14
N HIS A 108 -0.56 13.50 -5.77
CA HIS A 108 0.70 14.15 -6.10
C HIS A 108 1.46 13.43 -7.23
N LEU A 109 0.77 12.53 -7.94
CA LEU A 109 1.36 11.74 -9.00
C LEU A 109 1.87 12.65 -10.13
N GLY A 110 3.20 12.70 -10.29
CA GLY A 110 3.86 13.51 -11.32
C GLY A 110 4.10 14.98 -10.98
N THR A 111 3.74 15.44 -9.77
CA THR A 111 4.01 16.82 -9.32
C THR A 111 5.09 16.90 -8.24
N GLY A 112 5.38 15.79 -7.55
CA GLY A 112 6.40 15.71 -6.50
C GLY A 112 7.44 14.62 -6.74
N PRO A 113 8.46 14.52 -5.86
CA PRO A 113 9.38 13.38 -5.88
C PRO A 113 8.62 12.08 -5.65
N ILE A 114 9.16 10.97 -6.17
CA ILE A 114 8.60 9.65 -5.86
C ILE A 114 8.80 9.37 -4.37
N GLU A 115 7.70 9.09 -3.69
CA GLU A 115 7.68 8.70 -2.29
C GLU A 115 7.31 7.23 -2.13
N ILE A 116 7.82 6.61 -1.07
CA ILE A 116 7.45 5.26 -0.65
C ILE A 116 6.88 5.28 0.77
N PRO A 117 6.03 4.30 1.14
CA PRO A 117 5.60 4.14 2.52
C PRO A 117 6.80 3.92 3.44
N ILE A 118 6.95 4.78 4.45
CA ILE A 118 7.98 4.66 5.51
C ILE A 118 7.38 4.28 6.86
N TYR A 119 6.07 4.45 7.03
CA TYR A 119 5.35 4.14 8.26
C TYR A 119 3.88 3.87 7.96
N ILE A 120 3.32 2.87 8.61
CA ILE A 120 1.89 2.56 8.61
C ILE A 120 1.48 2.49 10.07
N ARG A 121 0.49 3.30 10.48
CA ARG A 121 0.03 3.30 11.88
C ARG A 121 -0.62 1.97 12.21
N GLU A 122 -1.62 1.59 11.43
CA GLU A 122 -2.41 0.37 11.64
C GLU A 122 -2.85 -0.20 10.29
N MET A 123 -2.88 -1.54 10.21
CA MET A 123 -3.42 -2.28 9.09
C MET A 123 -4.24 -3.45 9.61
N TYR A 124 -5.50 -3.51 9.20
CA TYR A 124 -6.40 -4.63 9.46
C TYR A 124 -6.60 -5.41 8.18
N ILE A 125 -6.49 -6.74 8.26
CA ILE A 125 -6.68 -7.65 7.14
C ILE A 125 -7.62 -8.76 7.60
N ASN A 126 -8.75 -8.88 6.91
CA ASN A 126 -9.66 -10.02 6.99
C ASN A 126 -9.48 -10.89 5.73
N PRO A 127 -8.61 -11.92 5.77
CA PRO A 127 -8.33 -12.73 4.60
C PRO A 127 -9.53 -13.59 4.17
N ALA A 128 -10.49 -13.88 5.06
CA ALA A 128 -11.67 -14.70 4.75
C ALA A 128 -12.54 -14.08 3.63
N LEU A 129 -12.51 -12.74 3.50
CA LEU A 129 -13.20 -12.05 2.42
C LEU A 129 -12.54 -12.24 1.03
N PHE A 130 -11.35 -12.86 0.98
CA PHE A 130 -10.57 -13.10 -0.23
C PHE A 130 -10.46 -14.57 -0.64
N GLU A 131 -10.79 -15.51 0.24
CA GLU A 131 -10.58 -16.96 0.03
C GLU A 131 -11.32 -17.53 -1.20
N ASN A 132 -12.39 -16.88 -1.65
CA ASN A 132 -13.18 -17.28 -2.83
C ASN A 132 -13.37 -16.13 -3.83
N LEU A 133 -12.59 -15.06 -3.72
CA LEU A 133 -12.67 -13.94 -4.64
C LEU A 133 -12.02 -14.31 -5.97
N SER A 134 -12.82 -14.30 -7.05
CA SER A 134 -12.29 -14.38 -8.40
C SER A 134 -11.43 -13.16 -8.72
N GLU A 135 -10.49 -13.31 -9.65
CA GLU A 135 -9.69 -12.19 -10.14
C GLU A 135 -10.61 -11.06 -10.64
N LYS A 136 -10.49 -9.88 -10.03
CA LYS A 136 -11.34 -8.73 -10.34
C LYS A 136 -10.71 -7.42 -9.87
N GLY A 137 -11.23 -6.29 -10.34
CA GLY A 137 -10.97 -5.00 -9.71
C GLY A 137 -11.73 -4.88 -8.39
N ILE A 138 -11.02 -4.62 -7.30
CA ILE A 138 -11.59 -4.32 -5.98
C ILE A 138 -11.63 -2.81 -5.82
N SER A 139 -12.80 -2.28 -5.45
CA SER A 139 -12.99 -0.86 -5.20
C SER A 139 -12.26 -0.42 -3.93
N VAL A 140 -11.57 0.71 -4.03
CA VAL A 140 -10.77 1.29 -2.94
C VAL A 140 -11.21 2.71 -2.71
N SER A 141 -11.31 3.12 -1.44
CA SER A 141 -11.58 4.48 -1.03
C SER A 141 -10.50 4.96 -0.07
N TYR A 142 -9.83 6.05 -0.40
CA TYR A 142 -8.88 6.74 0.45
C TYR A 142 -9.47 8.08 0.88
N ASN A 143 -9.64 8.28 2.19
CA ASN A 143 -10.08 9.54 2.77
C ASN A 143 -8.85 10.36 3.21
N LYS A 144 -8.68 11.53 2.60
CA LYS A 144 -7.53 12.42 2.83
C LYS A 144 -7.53 13.01 4.24
N LEU A 145 -8.71 13.25 4.81
CA LEU A 145 -8.86 13.87 6.14
C LEU A 145 -8.50 12.89 7.27
N SER A 146 -8.95 11.65 7.18
CA SER A 146 -8.62 10.62 8.17
C SER A 146 -7.28 9.93 7.91
N ASN A 147 -6.68 10.16 6.72
CA ASN A 147 -5.56 9.40 6.19
C ASN A 147 -5.83 7.89 6.27
N GLY A 148 -7.04 7.50 5.85
CA GLY A 148 -7.55 6.14 5.96
C GLY A 148 -7.93 5.58 4.60
N LEU A 149 -7.44 4.39 4.31
CA LEU A 149 -7.80 3.60 3.14
C LEU A 149 -8.68 2.43 3.56
N THR A 150 -9.76 2.23 2.82
CA THR A 150 -10.68 1.10 2.99
C THR A 150 -10.95 0.41 1.66
N CYS A 151 -10.98 -0.92 1.70
CA CYS A 151 -11.55 -1.78 0.67
C CYS A 151 -12.11 -3.04 1.33
N ASP A 152 -12.71 -3.93 0.54
CA ASP A 152 -13.23 -5.20 1.06
C ASP A 152 -12.15 -5.92 1.89
N GLY A 153 -12.44 -6.15 3.17
CA GLY A 153 -11.57 -6.87 4.11
C GLY A 153 -10.24 -6.21 4.48
N ILE A 154 -9.95 -4.98 4.04
CA ILE A 154 -8.72 -4.27 4.42
C ILE A 154 -9.01 -2.84 4.85
N LYS A 155 -8.42 -2.45 5.97
CA LYS A 155 -8.39 -1.07 6.45
C LYS A 155 -6.95 -0.69 6.77
N ILE A 156 -6.44 0.37 6.15
CA ILE A 156 -5.09 0.89 6.38
C ILE A 156 -5.23 2.32 6.91
N LEU A 157 -4.60 2.63 8.03
CA LEU A 157 -4.67 3.94 8.66
C LEU A 157 -3.29 4.55 8.82
N GLY A 158 -3.21 5.86 8.59
CA GLY A 158 -2.04 6.66 8.95
C GLY A 158 -0.78 6.31 8.17
N VAL A 159 -0.90 6.02 6.87
CA VAL A 159 0.27 5.83 6.00
C VAL A 159 1.03 7.13 5.91
N LYS A 160 2.35 7.09 6.16
CA LYS A 160 3.26 8.19 5.89
C LYS A 160 4.21 7.75 4.79
N ASN A 161 4.28 8.59 3.76
CA ASN A 161 5.23 8.43 2.68
C ASN A 161 6.44 9.33 2.93
N GLY A 162 7.59 8.91 2.43
CA GLY A 162 8.81 9.69 2.46
C GLY A 162 9.59 9.51 1.18
N PRO A 163 10.53 10.43 0.87
CA PRO A 163 11.31 10.36 -0.35
C PRO A 163 12.12 9.07 -0.38
N ILE A 164 12.25 8.48 -1.57
CA ILE A 164 13.17 7.35 -1.75
C ILE A 164 14.60 7.87 -1.55
N LEU A 165 15.21 7.52 -0.42
CA LEU A 165 16.66 7.63 -0.23
C LEU A 165 17.32 6.53 -1.09
N LEU A 166 17.61 6.85 -2.35
CA LEU A 166 18.54 6.06 -3.14
C LEU A 166 19.95 6.37 -2.62
N PRO A 167 20.78 5.37 -2.25
CA PRO A 167 22.16 5.63 -1.89
C PRO A 167 22.85 6.30 -3.08
N ILE A 168 23.63 7.35 -2.80
CA ILE A 168 24.34 8.15 -3.81
C ILE A 168 25.18 7.19 -4.66
N LEU A 169 24.77 7.01 -5.92
CA LEU A 169 25.50 6.18 -6.87
C LEU A 169 26.83 6.88 -7.15
N ASN A 170 27.93 6.19 -6.84
CA ASN A 170 29.25 6.59 -7.29
C ASN A 170 29.21 6.57 -8.83
N THR A 171 29.34 7.72 -9.48
CA THR A 171 29.05 7.94 -10.91
C THR A 171 29.91 7.11 -11.87
N ALA A 172 30.96 6.46 -11.35
CA ALA A 172 31.80 5.52 -12.09
C ALA A 172 31.17 4.13 -12.31
N VAL A 173 30.08 3.77 -11.61
CA VAL A 173 29.47 2.44 -11.70
C VAL A 173 27.95 2.55 -11.87
N VAL A 174 27.45 2.20 -13.05
CA VAL A 174 26.01 2.01 -13.27
C VAL A 174 25.57 0.79 -12.46
N LYS A 175 24.84 1.01 -11.36
CA LYS A 175 24.15 -0.05 -10.63
C LYS A 175 22.65 0.11 -10.80
N LEU A 176 22.03 -0.83 -11.51
CA LEU A 176 20.57 -1.01 -11.48
C LEU A 176 20.18 -1.38 -10.05
N GLN A 177 19.33 -0.57 -9.41
CA GLN A 177 18.76 -0.88 -8.11
C GLN A 177 17.30 -1.27 -8.31
N GLU A 178 16.99 -2.50 -7.96
CA GLU A 178 15.65 -3.05 -7.94
C GLU A 178 15.27 -3.23 -6.47
N LYS A 179 14.17 -2.59 -6.04
CA LYS A 179 13.53 -2.86 -4.76
C LYS A 179 12.24 -3.60 -5.06
N SER A 180 12.15 -4.83 -4.60
CA SER A 180 10.96 -5.66 -4.69
C SER A 180 10.54 -6.13 -3.30
N PHE A 181 9.25 -6.32 -3.11
CA PHE A 181 8.74 -6.95 -1.91
C PHE A 181 9.28 -8.38 -1.84
N THR A 182 10.08 -8.66 -0.80
CA THR A 182 10.70 -9.96 -0.62
C THR A 182 9.75 -10.87 0.16
N LYS A 183 9.53 -12.09 -0.34
CA LYS A 183 8.74 -13.10 0.39
C LYS A 183 9.35 -13.34 1.78
N PHE A 184 8.50 -13.49 2.79
CA PHE A 184 8.90 -13.74 4.18
C PHE A 184 9.86 -14.93 4.34
N ASN A 185 9.79 -15.92 3.45
CA ASN A 185 10.62 -17.13 3.44
C ASN A 185 11.87 -17.04 2.53
N ASN A 186 12.32 -15.84 2.16
CA ASN A 186 13.58 -15.70 1.44
C ASN A 186 14.76 -16.20 2.31
N LEU A 187 15.67 -17.00 1.72
CA LEU A 187 16.86 -17.57 2.37
C LEU A 187 17.74 -16.51 3.07
N LYS A 188 17.64 -15.24 2.66
CA LYS A 188 18.36 -14.12 3.28
C LYS A 188 17.67 -13.56 4.54
N CYS A 189 16.37 -13.79 4.72
CA CYS A 189 15.62 -13.38 5.91
C CYS A 189 15.87 -14.38 7.04
N LYS A 190 16.67 -13.99 8.04
CA LYS A 190 16.90 -14.83 9.23
C LYS A 190 15.92 -14.47 10.35
N VAL A 191 15.11 -15.44 10.74
CA VAL A 191 14.34 -15.36 11.99
C VAL A 191 15.23 -15.89 13.12
N ARG A 192 15.82 -15.01 13.93
CA ARG A 192 16.50 -15.44 15.16
C ARG A 192 15.47 -15.98 16.15
N LYS A 193 15.67 -17.22 16.61
CA LYS A 193 14.99 -17.81 17.77
C LYS A 193 16.00 -17.75 18.93
N TYR A 194 15.59 -17.19 20.06
CA TYR A 194 16.29 -17.31 21.34
C TYR A 194 15.50 -18.26 22.23
#